data_AF-A0A131Z8G4-F1
#
_entry.id   AF-A0A131Z8G4-F1
#
_cell.length_a   1.000
_cell.length_b   1.000
_cell.length_c   1.000
_cell.angle_alpha   90.00
_cell.angle_beta   90.00
_cell.angle_gamma   90.00
#
_symmetry.space_group_name_H-M   'P 1'
#
loop_
_entity.id
_entity.type
_entity.pdbx_description
1 polymer ?
#
loop_
_entity_poly.entity_id
_entity_poly.type
_entity_poly.pdbx_seq_one_letter_code
_entity_poly.pdbx_strand_id
1 'polypeptide(L)'
;YRGFGTLDPTYYYYYQSGCCVNKRLKEHGRSLPTRTGSHLAQHCKKCNCQALFRQITILKKSLDTTARELSGAFFIQSFGSQCMSVLSLTLSSAEFSFLDAIS
;
A
#
# COMPACT_ATOMS: atom_id res chain seq x y z
N TYR A 1 11.41 16.58 -6.68
CA TYR A 1 10.72 17.35 -7.73
C TYR A 1 9.22 17.35 -7.45
N ARG A 2 8.62 18.53 -7.26
CA ARG A 2 7.20 18.72 -6.91
C ARG A 2 6.35 18.86 -8.18
N GLY A 3 5.17 18.27 -8.18
CA GLY A 3 4.05 18.59 -9.07
C GLY A 3 2.75 18.31 -8.31
N PHE A 4 1.96 19.36 -8.06
CA PHE A 4 0.60 19.26 -7.52
C PHE A 4 -0.39 19.21 -8.69
N GLY A 5 -1.28 18.23 -8.68
CA GLY A 5 -2.46 18.17 -9.55
C GLY A 5 -3.63 17.67 -8.72
N THR A 6 -4.61 18.52 -8.47
CA THR A 6 -5.91 18.13 -7.91
C THR A 6 -6.86 17.87 -9.06
N LEU A 7 -7.41 16.65 -9.17
CA LEU A 7 -8.73 16.32 -9.75
C LEU A 7 -8.97 14.80 -9.58
N ASP A 8 -10.00 14.45 -8.80
CA ASP A 8 -10.60 13.13 -8.53
C ASP A 8 -9.74 12.11 -7.73
N PRO A 9 -10.19 11.57 -6.57
CA PRO A 9 -9.38 10.67 -5.77
C PRO A 9 -9.33 9.32 -6.49
N THR A 10 -8.31 9.15 -7.32
CA THR A 10 -7.93 7.85 -7.84
C THR A 10 -7.48 7.04 -6.62
N TYR A 11 -8.36 6.20 -6.08
CA TYR A 11 -8.12 5.44 -4.85
C TYR A 11 -6.73 4.79 -4.86
N TYR A 12 -5.91 5.08 -3.86
CA TYR A 12 -4.56 4.52 -3.76
C TYR A 12 -4.61 3.13 -3.13
N TYR A 13 -3.88 2.19 -3.75
CA TYR A 13 -3.64 0.88 -3.15
C TYR A 13 -2.29 0.86 -2.43
N TYR A 14 -2.34 0.77 -1.11
CA TYR A 14 -1.16 0.71 -0.25
C TYR A 14 -0.74 -0.73 0.01
N TYR A 15 0.55 -1.00 -0.17
CA TYR A 15 1.12 -2.31 0.08
C TYR A 15 2.55 -2.22 0.60
N GLN A 16 2.94 -3.24 1.35
CA GLN A 16 4.30 -3.48 1.79
C GLN A 16 4.90 -4.63 0.96
N SER A 17 6.21 -4.61 0.75
CA SER A 17 6.91 -5.73 0.11
C SER A 17 8.26 -5.97 0.75
N GLY A 18 8.49 -7.21 1.19
CA GLY A 18 9.81 -7.68 1.63
C GLY A 18 10.74 -8.09 0.48
N CYS A 19 10.28 -8.01 -0.78
CA CYS A 19 11.09 -8.31 -1.96
C CYS A 19 11.14 -7.10 -2.91
N CYS A 20 11.92 -7.22 -3.99
CA CYS A 20 12.03 -6.17 -5.01
C CYS A 20 10.64 -5.75 -5.51
N VAL A 21 10.37 -4.44 -5.49
CA VAL A 21 9.09 -3.84 -5.93
C VAL A 21 8.70 -4.33 -7.34
N ASN A 22 9.65 -4.39 -8.28
CA ASN A 22 9.40 -4.87 -9.64
C ASN A 22 8.93 -6.34 -9.68
N LYS A 23 9.43 -7.20 -8.79
CA LYS A 23 8.97 -8.59 -8.68
C LYS A 23 7.53 -8.62 -8.18
N ARG A 24 7.22 -7.87 -7.13
CA ARG A 24 5.87 -7.79 -6.56
C ARG A 24 4.83 -7.24 -7.55
N LEU A 25 5.20 -6.22 -8.32
CA LEU A 25 4.32 -5.67 -9.36
C LEU A 25 4.04 -6.68 -10.47
N LYS A 26 5.05 -7.48 -10.87
CA LYS A 26 4.86 -8.57 -11.85
C LYS A 26 3.94 -9.65 -11.30
N GLU A 27 4.07 -10.04 -10.04
CA GLU A 27 3.18 -11.01 -9.38
C GLU A 27 1.73 -10.49 -9.37
N HIS A 28 1.54 -9.23 -8.98
CA HIS A 28 0.22 -8.59 -9.03
C HIS A 28 -0.35 -8.53 -10.44
N GLY A 29 0.45 -8.12 -11.43
CA GLY A 29 0.05 -8.08 -12.84
C GLY A 29 -0.40 -9.43 -13.39
N ARG A 30 0.16 -10.54 -12.91
CA ARG A 30 -0.28 -11.90 -13.29
C ARG A 30 -1.61 -12.30 -12.64
N SER A 31 -1.89 -11.83 -11.42
CA SER A 31 -3.09 -12.18 -10.65
C SER A 31 -4.34 -11.39 -11.02
N LEU A 32 -4.17 -10.21 -11.62
CA LEU A 32 -5.27 -9.29 -11.91
C LEU A 32 -6.22 -9.71 -13.04
N PRO A 33 -5.73 -10.27 -14.18
CA PRO A 33 -6.62 -10.69 -15.26
C PRO A 33 -7.64 -11.73 -14.80
N THR A 34 -7.22 -12.67 -13.95
CA THR A 34 -8.09 -13.70 -13.39
C THR A 34 -8.83 -13.23 -12.15
N ARG A 35 -8.48 -12.07 -11.59
CA ARG A 35 -9.00 -11.53 -10.33
C ARG A 35 -8.94 -12.53 -9.17
N THR A 36 -7.88 -13.36 -9.12
CA THR A 36 -7.69 -14.44 -8.13
C THR A 36 -6.26 -14.47 -7.59
N GLY A 37 -6.05 -15.13 -6.44
CA GLY A 37 -4.73 -15.47 -5.91
C GLY A 37 -3.98 -14.37 -5.15
N SER A 38 -4.24 -13.08 -5.39
CA SER A 38 -3.64 -11.99 -4.59
C SER A 38 -4.68 -11.11 -3.90
N HIS A 39 -4.30 -10.49 -2.77
CA HIS A 39 -5.15 -9.54 -2.06
C HIS A 39 -5.59 -8.38 -2.94
N LEU A 40 -4.68 -7.83 -3.76
CA LEU A 40 -4.99 -6.79 -4.73
C LEU A 40 -6.04 -7.27 -5.75
N ALA A 41 -5.89 -8.49 -6.28
CA ALA A 41 -6.82 -9.04 -7.26
C ALA A 41 -8.22 -9.26 -6.67
N GLN A 42 -8.30 -9.79 -5.44
CA GLN A 42 -9.56 -9.96 -4.70
C GLN A 42 -10.20 -8.60 -4.36
N HIS A 43 -9.39 -7.63 -3.97
CA HIS A 43 -9.82 -6.26 -3.70
C HIS A 43 -10.41 -5.64 -4.98
N CYS A 44 -9.69 -5.67 -6.10
CA CYS A 44 -10.18 -5.17 -7.40
C CYS A 44 -11.48 -5.87 -7.83
N LYS A 45 -11.67 -7.16 -7.49
CA LYS A 45 -12.94 -7.88 -7.73
C LYS A 45 -14.08 -7.33 -6.87
N LYS A 46 -13.83 -7.07 -5.59
CA LYS A 46 -14.84 -6.63 -4.61
C LYS A 46 -15.21 -5.15 -4.77
N CYS A 47 -14.21 -4.29 -4.96
CA CYS A 47 -14.36 -2.84 -5.03
C CYS A 47 -14.50 -2.32 -6.48
N ASN A 48 -14.42 -3.20 -7.47
CA ASN A 48 -14.43 -2.88 -8.90
C ASN A 48 -13.34 -1.86 -9.33
N CYS A 49 -12.21 -1.84 -8.61
CA CYS A 49 -11.08 -0.96 -8.91
C CYS A 49 -10.19 -1.51 -10.04
N GLN A 50 -9.53 -0.61 -10.76
CA GLN A 50 -8.47 -0.95 -11.72
C GLN A 50 -7.11 -0.57 -11.14
N ALA A 51 -6.19 -1.53 -11.05
CA ALA A 51 -4.82 -1.27 -10.58
C ALA A 51 -3.97 -0.63 -11.69
N LEU A 52 -3.33 0.51 -11.38
CA LEU A 52 -2.48 1.25 -12.32
C LEU A 52 -0.98 1.11 -11.96
N PHE A 53 -0.29 0.17 -12.62
CA PHE A 53 1.13 -0.12 -12.33
C PHE A 53 2.12 0.94 -12.84
N ARG A 54 1.68 1.84 -13.74
CA ARG A 54 2.54 2.91 -14.27
C ARG A 54 2.62 4.13 -13.35
N GLN A 55 1.83 4.15 -12.28
CA GLN A 55 1.72 5.27 -11.34
C GLN A 55 1.94 4.76 -9.90
N ILE A 56 3.13 4.23 -9.63
CA ILE A 56 3.51 3.81 -8.28
C ILE A 56 4.36 4.89 -7.60
N THR A 57 4.12 5.09 -6.31
CA THR A 57 4.96 5.93 -5.46
C THR A 57 5.52 5.08 -4.34
N ILE A 58 6.84 5.14 -4.14
CA ILE A 58 7.49 4.44 -3.02
C ILE A 58 7.51 5.41 -1.84
N LEU A 59 6.73 5.11 -0.80
CA LEU A 59 6.60 5.97 0.39
C LEU A 59 7.84 5.86 1.30
N LYS A 60 8.29 4.63 1.58
CA LYS A 60 9.45 4.36 2.44
C LYS A 60 10.13 3.07 2.06
N LYS A 61 11.46 3.02 2.22
CA LYS A 61 12.28 1.82 2.01
C LYS A 61 13.02 1.51 3.30
N SER A 62 13.03 0.23 3.70
CA SER A 62 13.82 -0.26 4.82
C SER A 62 14.26 -1.69 4.54
N LEU A 63 15.53 -1.97 4.83
CA LEU A 63 16.07 -3.34 4.83
C LEU A 63 15.61 -4.10 6.08
N ASP A 64 15.44 -3.39 7.20
CA ASP A 64 14.89 -3.95 8.42
C ASP A 64 13.40 -4.25 8.25
N THR A 65 13.03 -5.50 8.56
CA THR A 65 11.66 -6.01 8.38
C THR A 65 10.69 -5.34 9.32
N THR A 66 11.04 -5.20 10.60
CA THR A 66 10.19 -4.59 11.63
C THR A 66 9.89 -3.14 11.27
N ALA A 67 10.90 -2.35 10.93
CA ALA A 67 10.73 -0.95 10.53
C ALA A 67 9.88 -0.82 9.26
N ARG A 68 9.99 -1.76 8.32
CA ARG A 68 9.18 -1.78 7.10
C ARG A 68 7.71 -2.08 7.40
N GLU A 69 7.44 -3.03 8.29
CA GLU A 69 6.08 -3.39 8.70
C GLU A 69 5.42 -2.29 9.53
N LEU A 70 6.14 -1.71 10.50
CA LEU A 70 5.68 -0.54 11.28
C LEU A 70 5.38 0.65 10.37
N SER A 71 6.26 0.94 9.41
CA SER A 71 6.02 2.02 8.44
C SER A 71 4.80 1.74 7.58
N GLY A 72 4.61 0.49 7.13
CA GLY A 72 3.44 0.09 6.35
C GLY A 72 2.14 0.26 7.14
N ALA A 73 2.12 -0.17 8.40
CA ALA A 73 0.98 -0.02 9.29
C ALA A 73 0.67 1.45 9.59
N PHE A 74 1.70 2.27 9.85
CA PHE A 74 1.57 3.70 10.03
C PHE A 74 0.91 4.36 8.84
N PHE A 75 1.48 4.21 7.63
CA PHE A 75 0.91 4.85 6.44
C PHE A 75 -0.52 4.40 6.16
N ILE A 76 -0.80 3.10 6.24
CA ILE A 76 -2.16 2.57 6.02
C ILE A 76 -3.15 3.18 7.03
N GLN A 77 -2.78 3.32 8.29
CA GLN A 77 -3.61 3.97 9.30
C GLN A 77 -3.75 5.49 9.08
N SER A 78 -2.68 6.18 8.65
CA SER A 78 -2.71 7.62 8.33
C SER A 78 -3.59 7.95 7.13
N PHE A 79 -3.66 7.07 6.13
CA PHE A 79 -4.43 7.29 4.91
C PHE A 79 -5.90 6.83 4.99
N GLY A 80 -6.32 6.21 6.11
CA GLY A 80 -7.71 5.94 6.43
C GLY A 80 -8.38 4.87 5.56
N SER A 81 -9.70 4.97 5.36
CA SER A 81 -10.57 3.95 4.70
C SER A 81 -10.41 3.84 3.18
N GLN A 82 -9.17 3.90 2.68
CA GLN A 82 -8.85 3.68 1.27
C GLN A 82 -8.71 2.19 0.95
N CYS A 83 -8.51 1.88 -0.34
CA CYS A 83 -8.36 0.53 -0.86
C CYS A 83 -7.04 -0.09 -0.40
N MET A 84 -7.02 -0.82 0.72
CA MET A 84 -5.76 -1.23 1.37
C MET A 84 -5.51 -2.74 1.31
N SER A 85 -4.23 -3.11 1.29
CA SER A 85 -3.78 -4.49 1.52
C SER A 85 -4.04 -4.90 2.97
N VAL A 86 -4.12 -6.22 3.22
CA VAL A 86 -4.08 -6.75 4.59
C VAL A 86 -2.71 -6.43 5.20
N LEU A 87 -2.74 -5.81 6.38
CA LEU A 87 -1.55 -5.52 7.17
C LEU A 87 -1.09 -6.76 7.93
N SER A 88 0.23 -6.93 8.09
CA SER A 88 0.80 -7.95 8.99
C SER A 88 0.57 -7.62 10.47
N LEU A 89 0.42 -6.33 10.80
CA LEU A 89 0.24 -5.83 12.16
C LEU A 89 -0.62 -4.58 12.18
N THR A 90 -1.30 -4.31 13.29
CA THR A 90 -2.08 -3.10 13.52
C THR A 90 -1.43 -2.29 14.63
N LEU A 91 -1.39 -0.97 14.49
CA LEU A 91 -0.85 -0.10 15.54
C LEU A 91 -1.95 0.28 16.51
N SER A 92 -1.62 0.28 17.80
CA SER A 92 -2.43 0.95 18.81
C SER A 92 -2.43 2.47 18.59
N SER A 93 -3.39 3.17 19.20
CA SER A 93 -3.45 4.63 19.13
C SER A 93 -2.16 5.29 19.66
N ALA A 94 -1.57 4.74 20.72
CA ALA A 94 -0.33 5.27 21.30
C ALA A 94 0.87 5.09 20.36
N GLU A 95 1.02 3.91 19.76
CA GLU A 95 2.10 3.65 18.79
C GLU A 95 1.96 4.51 17.54
N PHE A 96 0.72 4.69 17.04
CA PHE A 96 0.46 5.58 15.92
C PHE A 96 0.84 7.02 16.25
N SER A 97 0.39 7.56 17.40
CA SER A 97 0.72 8.92 17.83
C SER A 97 2.22 9.13 18.02
N PHE A 98 2.92 8.13 18.56
CA PHE A 98 4.38 8.20 18.69
C PHE A 98 5.06 8.27 17.32
N LEU A 99 4.67 7.40 16.38
CA LEU A 99 5.23 7.39 15.03
C LEU A 99 4.91 8.69 14.27
N ASP A 100 3.69 9.21 14.40
CA ASP A 100 3.27 10.47 13.78
C ASP A 100 4.13 11.66 14.26
N ALA A 101 4.47 11.69 15.55
CA ALA A 101 5.30 12.74 16.13
C ALA A 101 6.77 12.73 15.65
N ILE A 102 7.26 11.63 15.08
CA ILE A 102 8.66 11.47 14.65
C ILE A 102 8.84 11.22 13.14
N SER A 103 7.74 11.23 12.37
CA SER A 103 7.72 10.96 10.92
C SER A 103 7.87 12.23 10.09
#